data_AF-A0A522ZZI3-F1
#
_entry.id   AF-A0A522ZZI3-F1
#
_cell.length_a   1.000
_cell.length_b   1.000
_cell.length_c   1.000
_cell.angle_alpha   90.00
_cell.angle_beta   90.00
_cell.angle_gamma   90.00
#
_symmetry.space_group_name_H-M   'P 1'
#
loop_
_entity.id
_entity.type
_entity.pdbx_description
1 polymer ?
#
loop_
_entity_poly.entity_id
_entity_poly.type
_entity_poly.pdbx_seq_one_letter_code
_entity_poly.pdbx_strand_id
1 'polypeptide(L)' 'MAEIIKLADWQDRKTAQVQSAPVLECPTCARETLALYIALDSTTTYRCAGHGHRALTWRIDPEGNMLRGASGKRYF' A
#
# COMPACT_ATOMS: atom_id res chain seq x y z
N MET A 1 9.48 -30.98 14.36
CA MET A 1 9.86 -29.56 14.45
C MET A 1 9.99 -28.98 13.04
N ALA A 2 8.91 -29.00 12.26
CA ALA A 2 8.87 -28.46 10.92
C ALA A 2 7.57 -27.65 10.81
N GLU A 3 7.64 -26.45 10.24
CA GLU A 3 6.52 -25.57 9.78
C GLU A 3 6.50 -24.13 10.32
N ILE A 4 7.31 -23.76 11.33
CA ILE A 4 7.31 -22.36 11.84
C ILE A 4 8.16 -21.41 10.97
N ILE A 5 9.14 -21.94 10.22
CA ILE A 5 10.12 -21.13 9.46
C ILE A 5 9.49 -20.43 8.24
N LYS A 6 8.42 -20.98 7.66
CA LYS A 6 7.83 -20.44 6.42
C LYS A 6 7.02 -19.15 6.63
N LEU A 7 6.44 -18.94 7.81
CA LEU A 7 5.62 -17.76 8.10
C LEU A 7 6.48 -16.52 8.42
N ALA A 8 7.57 -16.72 9.17
CA ALA A 8 8.50 -15.64 9.51
C ALA A 8 9.17 -15.05 8.25
N ASP A 9 9.69 -15.91 7.37
CA ASP A 9 10.36 -15.48 6.12
C ASP A 9 9.41 -14.71 5.19
N TRP A 10 8.13 -15.10 5.15
CA TRP A 10 7.12 -14.41 4.34
C TRP A 10 6.76 -13.03 4.92
N GLN A 11 6.71 -12.91 6.24
CA GLN A 11 6.40 -11.66 6.93
C GLN A 11 7.58 -10.67 6.86
N ASP A 12 8.82 -11.15 6.97
CA ASP A 12 10.02 -10.35 6.76
C ASP A 12 10.13 -9.83 5.33
N ARG A 13 9.89 -10.67 4.31
CA ARG A 13 9.89 -10.23 2.90
C ARG A 13 8.81 -9.19 2.61
N LYS A 14 7.62 -9.33 3.19
CA LYS A 14 6.55 -8.33 3.06
C LYS A 14 6.89 -7.01 3.71
N THR A 15 7.50 -7.06 4.90
CA THR A 15 7.91 -5.86 5.64
C THR A 15 9.02 -5.12 4.90
N ALA A 16 10.02 -5.85 4.39
CA ALA A 16 11.10 -5.28 3.57
C ALA A 16 10.58 -4.65 2.27
N GLN A 17 9.61 -5.28 1.59
CA GLN A 17 8.98 -4.71 0.40
C GLN A 17 8.21 -3.43 0.72
N VAL A 18 7.42 -3.40 1.80
CA VAL A 18 6.66 -2.22 2.19
C VAL A 18 7.57 -1.06 2.60
N GLN A 19 8.71 -1.34 3.22
CA GLN A 19 9.71 -0.33 3.60
C GLN A 19 10.49 0.25 2.41
N SER A 20 10.62 -0.49 1.31
CA SER A 20 11.30 0.00 0.10
C SER A 20 10.37 0.74 -0.87
N ALA A 21 9.05 0.70 -0.65
CA ALA A 21 8.13 1.49 -1.45
C ALA A 21 8.30 3.00 -1.19
N PRO A 22 8.15 3.83 -2.25
CA PRO A 22 8.23 5.28 -2.10
C PRO A 22 7.12 5.80 -1.18
N VAL A 23 7.44 6.81 -0.39
CA VAL A 23 6.44 7.59 0.35
C VAL A 23 5.67 8.44 -0.66
N LEU A 24 4.35 8.46 -0.58
CA LEU A 24 3.50 9.27 -1.45
C LEU A 24 2.65 10.25 -0.66
N GLU A 25 2.31 11.37 -1.26
CA GLU A 25 1.37 12.32 -0.68
C GLU A 25 -0.07 11.84 -0.87
N CYS A 26 -0.89 12.01 0.17
CA CYS A 26 -2.32 11.82 0.06
C CYS A 26 -2.92 12.86 -0.90
N PRO A 27 -3.69 12.46 -1.92
CA PRO A 27 -4.24 13.39 -2.90
C PRO A 27 -5.24 14.39 -2.30
N THR A 28 -5.75 14.13 -1.09
CA THR A 28 -6.78 14.96 -0.45
C THR A 28 -6.22 15.92 0.61
N CYS A 29 -5.12 15.57 1.28
CA CYS A 29 -4.52 16.43 2.32
C CYS A 29 -3.03 16.72 2.13
N ALA A 30 -2.41 16.26 1.04
CA ALA A 30 -0.99 16.42 0.74
C ALA A 30 -0.05 15.95 1.86
N ARG A 31 -0.52 15.08 2.77
CA ARG A 31 0.35 14.48 3.78
C ARG A 31 1.05 13.25 3.25
N GLU A 32 2.32 13.12 3.59
CA GLU A 32 3.10 11.91 3.39
C GLU A 32 2.39 10.69 3.96
N THR A 33 2.30 9.65 3.14
CA THR A 33 1.61 8.40 3.41
C THR A 33 2.53 7.25 3.02
N LEU A 34 2.77 6.37 3.98
CA LEU A 34 3.56 5.17 3.78
C LEU A 34 2.74 4.11 3.04
N ALA A 35 3.42 3.26 2.28
CA ALA A 35 2.81 2.08 1.71
C ALA A 35 2.27 1.18 2.84
N LEU A 36 1.06 0.68 2.65
CA LEU A 36 0.42 -0.28 3.55
C LEU A 36 0.72 -1.72 3.11
N TYR A 37 0.73 -1.96 1.80
CA TYR A 37 0.84 -3.30 1.24
C TYR A 37 1.31 -3.26 -0.22
N ILE A 38 2.23 -4.14 -0.59
CA ILE A 38 2.63 -4.38 -1.99
C ILE A 38 2.12 -5.77 -2.40
N ALA A 39 1.36 -5.82 -3.49
CA ALA A 39 0.87 -7.07 -4.07
C ALA A 39 1.94 -7.73 -4.96
N LEU A 40 1.74 -9.00 -5.30
CA LEU A 40 2.69 -9.77 -6.12
C LEU A 40 2.85 -9.23 -7.54
N ASP A 41 1.84 -8.51 -8.04
CA ASP A 41 1.86 -7.79 -9.31
C ASP A 41 2.57 -6.42 -9.20
N SER A 42 3.29 -6.19 -8.10
CA SER A 42 3.95 -4.92 -7.77
C SER A 42 3.00 -3.73 -7.58
N THR A 43 1.69 -3.97 -7.45
CA THR A 43 0.74 -2.92 -7.06
C THR A 43 0.95 -2.51 -5.61
N THR A 44 1.18 -1.23 -5.36
CA THR A 44 1.34 -0.70 -4.00
C THR A 44 0.05 -0.04 -3.51
N THR A 45 -0.38 -0.38 -2.30
CA THR A 45 -1.56 0.17 -1.64
C THR A 45 -1.13 1.16 -0.57
N TYR A 46 -1.73 2.35 -0.59
CA TYR A 46 -1.51 3.42 0.37
C TYR A 46 -2.79 3.68 1.16
N ARG A 47 -2.64 4.10 2.42
CA ARG A 47 -3.78 4.44 3.28
C ARG A 47 -3.50 5.70 4.09
N CYS A 48 -4.25 6.76 3.81
CA CYS A 48 -4.29 7.94 4.65
C CYS A 48 -5.37 7.77 5.74
N ALA A 49 -5.00 8.07 6.99
CA ALA A 49 -5.91 7.96 8.15
C ALA A 49 -7.06 8.99 8.14
N GLY A 50 -7.00 10.01 7.28
CA GLY A 50 -8.04 11.04 7.17
C GLY A 50 -7.76 12.26 8.06
N HIS A 51 -6.79 13.09 7.65
CA HIS A 51 -6.39 14.28 8.38
C HIS A 51 -7.23 15.49 7.95
N GLY A 52 -8.53 15.48 8.24
CA GLY A 52 -9.50 16.47 7.74
C GLY A 52 -10.31 16.02 6.52
N HIS A 53 -10.17 14.76 6.13
CA HIS A 53 -11.03 14.07 5.15
C HIS A 53 -11.33 12.66 5.64
N ARG A 54 -12.25 11.94 5.00
CA ARG A 54 -12.50 10.53 5.32
C ARG A 54 -11.25 9.71 4.99
N ALA A 55 -10.96 8.69 5.80
CA ALA A 55 -9.86 7.77 5.52
C ALA A 55 -9.90 7.29 4.07
N LEU A 56 -8.79 7.51 3.36
CA LEU A 56 -8.65 7.25 1.94
C LEU A 56 -7.64 6.14 1.74
N THR A 57 -8.02 5.16 0.94
CA THR A 57 -7.13 4.07 0.50
C THR A 57 -7.06 4.11 -1.02
N TRP A 58 -5.85 4.15 -1.56
CA TRP A 58 -5.62 4.12 -3.00
C TRP A 58 -4.53 3.11 -3.35
N ARG A 59 -4.48 2.72 -4.62
CA ARG A 59 -3.49 1.80 -5.16
C ARG A 59 -2.76 2.46 -6.32
N ILE A 60 -1.48 2.16 -6.48
CA ILE A 60 -0.69 2.56 -7.64
C ILE A 60 -0.08 1.33 -8.30
N ASP A 61 -0.01 1.35 -9.62
CA ASP A 61 0.76 0.36 -10.39
C ASP A 61 2.27 0.66 -10.31
N PRO A 62 3.14 -0.25 -10.79
CA PRO A 62 4.59 -0.07 -10.82
C PRO A 62 5.05 1.15 -11.63
N GLU A 63 4.25 1.56 -12.61
CA GLU A 63 4.48 2.73 -13.45
C GLU A 63 4.10 4.05 -12.76
N GLY A 64 3.53 3.99 -11.54
CA GLY A 64 3.14 5.13 -10.73
C GLY A 64 1.74 5.69 -11.05
N ASN A 65 0.95 5.01 -11.89
CA ASN A 65 -0.42 5.40 -12.16
C ASN A 65 -1.35 4.92 -11.03
N MET A 66 -2.30 5.78 -10.67
CA MET A 66 -3.31 5.44 -9.68
C MET A 66 -4.31 4.43 -10.25
N LEU A 67 -4.33 3.24 -9.68
CA LEU A 67 -5.31 2.20 -9.99
C LEU A 67 -6.64 2.53 -9.31
N ARG A 68 -7.74 2.51 -10.08
CA ARG A 68 -9.09 2.49 -9.51
C ARG A 68 -9.25 1.17 -8.76
N GLY A 69 -9.77 1.22 -7.53
CA GLY A 69 -9.89 0.00 -6.72
C GLY A 69 -10.72 -1.09 -7.39
N ALA A 70 -10.58 -2.33 -6.91
CA ALA A 70 -11.07 -3.58 -7.53
C ALA A 70 -12.57 -3.63 -7.88
N SER A 71 -13.37 -2.66 -7.45
CA SER A 71 -14.81 -2.53 -7.76
C SER A 71 -15.12 -1.45 -8.81
N GLY A 72 -14.12 -0.93 -9.54
CA GLY A 72 -14.30 0.18 -10.49
C GLY A 72 -14.63 1.53 -9.83
N LYS A 73 -14.66 1.59 -8.50
CA LYS A 73 -14.94 2.81 -7.75
C LYS A 73 -13.68 3.65 -7.61
N ARG A 74 -13.80 4.94 -7.94
CA ARG A 74 -12.80 5.96 -7.57
C ARG A 74 -12.88 6.09 -6.06
N TYR A 75 -11.93 5.50 -5.34
CA TYR A 75 -11.73 5.86 -3.94
C TYR A 75 -11.13 7.26 -3.96
N PHE A 76 -11.94 8.25 -3.61
CA PHE A 76 -11.56 9.64 -3.31
C PHE A 76 -11.55 9.84 -1.81
#